data_AF-H2FV34-F1
#
_entry.id   AF-H2FV34-F1
#
_cell.length_a   1.000
_cell.length_b   1.000
_cell.length_c   1.000
_cell.angle_alpha   90.00
_cell.angle_beta   90.00
_cell.angle_gamma   90.00
#
_symmetry.space_group_name_H-M   'P 1'
#
loop_
_entity.id
_entity.type
_entity.pdbx_description
1 polymer ?
#
loop_
_entity_poly.entity_id
_entity_poly.type
_entity_poly.pdbx_seq_one_letter_code
_entity_poly.pdbx_strand_id
1 'polypeptide(L)'
;MFKLLAKLVLLMLACVSAAVLLQHTTLSALALSRVDPLPHTQQLLAEQRYAEANEYLGFFMEYDYVRSNPQAQALHEDIAHQRQSWRYQFEKLSEGLVLGTSDEAIGMTAAVATDFLVIGDIRDLTRQGMHYARGEEVDEVLVALSTLGLVATTAQLAGGAGTLATAGAAAPATAGATLAKSGIVALKTARRLGTLPPWLGKTLVRTAKSAKQSKSLSKLNEVFANVTTLARTRGGLRLMAKTRNADELVAMARFARTFGDHSRPLYRLGGSLAVSLSGTMGKETIKLAATFGKGGLRLLNQVGAVKFTKIASRSAKMAYKGEIFRLLARALFQLPPWLLYVLMLPGLLICIPWRWLLGHRRKHLAGRHEYPGLQD
;
A
#
# COMPACT_ATOMS: atom_id res chain seq x y z
N MET A 1 -54.39 -17.43 16.25
CA MET A 1 -53.64 -16.86 15.10
C MET A 1 -52.41 -16.05 15.54
N PHE A 2 -52.53 -15.11 16.48
CA PHE A 2 -51.41 -14.27 16.97
C PHE A 2 -50.17 -15.06 17.46
N LYS A 3 -50.36 -16.17 18.19
CA LYS A 3 -49.26 -17.02 18.69
C LYS A 3 -48.50 -17.78 17.59
N LEU A 4 -49.16 -18.10 16.47
CA LEU A 4 -48.54 -18.74 15.31
C LEU A 4 -47.73 -17.72 14.49
N LEU A 5 -48.29 -16.52 14.35
CA LEU A 5 -47.64 -15.40 13.67
C LEU A 5 -46.36 -14.97 14.40
N ALA A 6 -46.40 -14.85 15.72
CA ALA A 6 -45.22 -14.53 16.55
C ALA A 6 -44.11 -15.59 16.43
N LYS A 7 -44.47 -16.89 16.38
CA LYS A 7 -43.50 -17.97 16.18
C LYS A 7 -42.85 -17.94 14.79
N LEU A 8 -43.64 -17.67 13.74
CA LEU A 8 -43.12 -17.52 12.38
C LEU A 8 -42.17 -16.32 12.26
N VAL A 9 -42.50 -15.19 12.89
CA VAL A 9 -41.63 -14.01 12.92
C VAL A 9 -40.30 -14.31 13.64
N LEU A 10 -40.35 -14.99 14.78
CA LEU A 10 -39.15 -15.42 15.52
C LEU A 10 -38.28 -16.41 14.73
N LEU A 11 -38.89 -17.34 14.00
CA LEU A 11 -38.18 -18.33 13.19
C LEU A 11 -37.57 -17.68 11.95
N MET A 12 -38.28 -16.76 11.30
CA MET A 12 -37.73 -15.90 10.25
C MET A 12 -36.54 -15.07 10.76
N LEU A 13 -36.68 -14.45 11.93
CA LEU A 13 -35.63 -13.63 12.55
C LEU A 13 -34.39 -14.46 12.93
N ALA A 14 -34.58 -15.68 13.43
CA ALA A 14 -33.50 -16.62 13.71
C ALA A 14 -32.83 -17.15 12.43
N CYS A 15 -33.61 -17.41 11.37
CA CYS A 15 -33.10 -17.85 10.07
C CYS A 15 -32.30 -16.73 9.38
N VAL A 16 -32.78 -15.50 9.44
CA VAL A 16 -32.06 -14.30 8.99
C VAL A 16 -30.77 -14.11 9.82
N SER A 17 -30.83 -14.23 11.14
CA SER A 17 -29.63 -14.10 12.00
C SER A 17 -28.59 -15.21 11.74
N ALA A 18 -29.04 -16.46 11.52
CA ALA A 18 -28.16 -17.57 11.15
C ALA A 18 -27.55 -17.38 9.76
N ALA A 19 -28.34 -16.94 8.78
CA ALA A 19 -27.85 -16.61 7.44
C ALA A 19 -26.82 -15.48 7.50
N VAL A 20 -27.02 -14.48 8.36
CA VAL A 20 -26.12 -13.35 8.58
C VAL A 20 -24.80 -13.77 9.23
N LEU A 21 -24.84 -14.65 10.23
CA LEU A 21 -23.64 -15.20 10.86
C LEU A 21 -22.85 -16.09 9.89
N LEU A 22 -23.53 -16.94 9.11
CA LEU A 22 -22.88 -17.77 8.07
C LEU A 22 -22.32 -16.94 6.90
N GLN A 23 -22.96 -15.81 6.60
CA GLN A 23 -22.55 -14.86 5.55
C GLN A 23 -21.79 -13.64 6.08
N HIS A 24 -21.29 -13.67 7.32
CA HIS A 24 -20.68 -12.50 7.96
C HIS A 24 -19.51 -11.93 7.13
N THR A 25 -18.74 -12.79 6.47
CA THR A 25 -17.64 -12.39 5.56
C THR A 25 -18.16 -11.73 4.27
N THR A 26 -19.24 -12.26 3.67
CA THR A 26 -19.92 -11.66 2.51
C THR A 26 -20.65 -10.36 2.85
N LEU A 27 -21.21 -10.23 4.06
CA LEU A 27 -21.86 -9.01 4.54
C LEU A 27 -20.84 -7.92 4.89
N SER A 28 -19.69 -8.29 5.46
CA SER A 28 -18.53 -7.39 5.64
C SER A 28 -18.08 -6.80 4.29
N ALA A 29 -18.12 -7.62 3.23
CA ALA A 29 -17.81 -7.21 1.86
C ALA A 29 -18.90 -6.35 1.20
N LEU A 30 -20.16 -6.48 1.62
CA LEU A 30 -21.27 -5.62 1.20
C LEU A 30 -21.27 -4.27 1.95
N ALA A 31 -20.76 -4.24 3.18
CA ALA A 31 -20.57 -3.03 3.98
C ALA A 31 -19.32 -2.22 3.57
N LEU A 32 -18.41 -2.80 2.79
CA LEU A 32 -17.23 -2.12 2.24
C LEU A 32 -17.69 -1.06 1.22
N SER A 33 -17.71 0.20 1.66
CA SER A 33 -17.84 1.35 0.76
C SER A 33 -16.54 1.51 -0.02
N ARG A 34 -16.64 1.71 -1.34
CA ARG A 34 -15.51 2.15 -2.13
C ARG A 34 -15.03 3.51 -1.62
N VAL A 35 -13.73 3.72 -1.70
CA VAL A 35 -13.09 4.98 -1.31
C VAL A 35 -13.54 6.06 -2.27
N ASP A 36 -14.01 7.19 -1.74
CA ASP A 36 -14.23 8.39 -2.53
C ASP A 36 -12.91 9.13 -2.70
N PRO A 37 -12.38 9.27 -3.94
CA PRO A 37 -11.12 9.94 -4.16
C PRO A 37 -11.22 11.47 -4.14
N LEU A 38 -12.40 12.07 -4.30
CA LEU A 38 -12.53 13.50 -4.55
C LEU A 38 -12.03 14.39 -3.42
N PRO A 39 -12.41 14.16 -2.14
CA PRO A 39 -11.99 15.05 -1.05
C PRO A 39 -10.47 15.09 -0.90
N HIS A 40 -9.83 13.94 -1.07
CA HIS A 40 -8.38 13.87 -0.95
C HIS A 40 -7.68 14.47 -2.17
N THR A 41 -8.20 14.27 -3.38
CA THR A 41 -7.65 14.92 -4.57
C THR A 41 -7.74 16.44 -4.43
N GLN A 42 -8.87 16.99 -3.98
CA GLN A 42 -9.04 18.42 -3.74
C GLN A 42 -8.02 18.96 -2.72
N GLN A 43 -7.73 18.22 -1.66
CA GLN A 43 -6.67 18.57 -0.72
C GLN A 43 -5.30 18.67 -1.41
N LEU A 44 -4.97 17.72 -2.28
CA LEU A 44 -3.70 17.75 -3.03
C LEU A 44 -3.64 18.94 -3.99
N LEU A 45 -4.76 19.34 -4.61
CA LEU A 45 -4.80 20.57 -5.41
C LEU A 45 -4.59 21.82 -4.55
N ALA A 46 -5.20 21.88 -3.36
CA ALA A 46 -5.01 23.00 -2.43
C ALA A 46 -3.54 23.13 -1.98
N GLU A 47 -2.85 22.00 -1.84
CA GLU A 47 -1.41 21.93 -1.56
C GLU A 47 -0.53 22.12 -2.81
N GLN A 48 -1.10 22.40 -3.99
CA GLN A 48 -0.41 22.52 -5.30
C GLN A 48 0.38 21.26 -5.71
N ARG A 49 0.01 20.09 -5.19
CA ARG A 49 0.66 18.80 -5.46
C ARG A 49 0.01 18.12 -6.66
N TYR A 50 0.09 18.76 -7.83
CA TYR A 50 -0.61 18.34 -9.05
C TYR A 50 -0.19 16.96 -9.57
N ALA A 51 1.10 16.63 -9.57
CA ALA A 51 1.59 15.30 -9.94
C ALA A 51 0.94 14.21 -9.07
N GLU A 52 0.84 14.48 -7.77
CA GLU A 52 0.28 13.55 -6.81
C GLU A 52 -1.23 13.40 -6.91
N ALA A 53 -1.92 14.51 -7.15
CA ALA A 53 -3.35 14.53 -7.42
C ALA A 53 -3.66 13.71 -8.66
N ASN A 54 -2.87 13.87 -9.73
CA ASN A 54 -3.00 13.11 -10.97
C ASN A 54 -2.80 11.61 -10.74
N GLU A 55 -1.75 11.20 -10.04
CA GLU A 55 -1.49 9.80 -9.72
C GLU A 55 -2.63 9.17 -8.91
N TYR A 56 -3.09 9.89 -7.89
CA TYR A 56 -4.12 9.39 -6.99
C TYR A 56 -5.48 9.29 -7.70
N LEU A 57 -5.96 10.39 -8.31
CA LEU A 57 -7.23 10.38 -9.02
C LEU A 57 -7.18 9.46 -10.24
N GLY A 58 -6.06 9.47 -11.00
CA GLY A 58 -5.86 8.62 -12.17
C GLY A 58 -5.99 7.13 -11.86
N PHE A 59 -5.50 6.67 -10.69
CA PHE A 59 -5.72 5.29 -10.23
C PHE A 59 -7.22 4.96 -10.11
N PHE A 60 -8.02 5.89 -9.60
CA PHE A 60 -9.46 5.69 -9.42
C PHE A 60 -10.27 5.86 -10.71
N MET A 61 -9.80 6.70 -11.65
CA MET A 61 -10.41 6.92 -12.96
C MET A 61 -10.41 5.66 -13.85
N GLU A 62 -9.62 4.64 -13.52
CA GLU A 62 -9.70 3.32 -14.17
C GLU A 62 -11.01 2.57 -13.87
N TYR A 63 -11.75 2.98 -12.83
CA TYR A 63 -12.96 2.29 -12.37
C TYR A 63 -14.22 3.08 -12.70
N ASP A 64 -15.25 2.38 -13.19
CA ASP A 64 -16.50 2.95 -13.69
C ASP A 64 -17.15 3.97 -12.76
N TYR A 65 -17.21 3.67 -11.46
CA TYR A 65 -17.88 4.52 -10.47
C TYR A 65 -17.26 5.91 -10.29
N VAL A 66 -15.99 6.08 -10.63
CA VAL A 66 -15.30 7.38 -10.59
C VAL A 66 -15.24 7.96 -11.99
N ARG A 67 -14.96 7.12 -12.99
CA ARG A 67 -14.93 7.52 -14.40
C ARG A 67 -16.25 8.13 -14.88
N SER A 68 -17.40 7.65 -14.37
CA SER A 68 -18.71 8.17 -14.73
C SER A 68 -19.16 9.39 -13.90
N ASN A 69 -18.36 9.83 -12.91
CA ASN A 69 -18.68 10.98 -12.09
C ASN A 69 -18.23 12.28 -12.79
N PRO A 70 -19.14 13.21 -13.15
CA PRO A 70 -18.77 14.46 -13.81
C PRO A 70 -17.78 15.32 -13.01
N GLN A 71 -17.89 15.32 -11.68
CA GLN A 71 -16.96 16.07 -10.82
C GLN A 71 -15.55 15.47 -10.87
N ALA A 72 -15.43 14.15 -10.96
CA ALA A 72 -14.13 13.48 -11.10
C ALA A 72 -13.49 13.76 -12.46
N GLN A 73 -14.30 13.78 -13.52
CA GLN A 73 -13.85 14.14 -14.87
C GLN A 73 -13.34 15.57 -14.93
N ALA A 74 -14.13 16.54 -14.46
CA ALA A 74 -13.73 17.94 -14.41
C ALA A 74 -12.43 18.13 -13.61
N LEU A 75 -12.33 17.52 -12.42
CA LEU A 75 -11.13 17.61 -11.60
C LEU A 75 -9.90 16.97 -12.28
N HIS A 76 -10.09 15.87 -13.00
CA HIS A 76 -9.02 15.21 -13.75
C HIS A 76 -8.54 16.06 -14.93
N GLU A 77 -9.45 16.71 -15.63
CA GLU A 77 -9.15 17.66 -16.72
C GLU A 77 -8.42 18.90 -16.20
N ASP A 78 -8.88 19.48 -15.08
CA ASP A 78 -8.23 20.64 -14.43
C ASP A 78 -6.78 20.33 -14.05
N ILE A 79 -6.54 19.16 -13.44
CA ILE A 79 -5.20 18.69 -13.10
C ILE A 79 -4.35 18.53 -14.37
N ALA A 80 -4.91 17.93 -15.42
CA ALA A 80 -4.19 17.71 -16.68
C ALA A 80 -3.81 19.05 -17.35
N HIS A 81 -4.73 20.00 -17.40
CA HIS A 81 -4.50 21.33 -17.96
C HIS A 81 -3.38 22.07 -17.20
N GLN A 82 -3.43 22.07 -15.87
CA GLN A 82 -2.38 22.69 -15.06
C GLN A 82 -1.01 22.04 -15.31
N ARG A 83 -0.97 20.70 -15.39
CA ARG A 83 0.27 19.96 -15.64
C ARG A 83 0.82 20.16 -17.04
N GLN A 84 -0.03 20.40 -18.03
CA GLN A 84 0.38 20.69 -19.41
C GLN A 84 0.81 22.15 -19.61
N SER A 85 0.51 23.04 -18.67
CA SER A 85 0.92 24.44 -18.76
C SER A 85 2.44 24.57 -18.90
N TRP A 86 2.87 25.40 -19.85
CA TRP A 86 4.28 25.61 -20.14
C TRP A 86 5.07 26.05 -18.89
N ARG A 87 4.43 26.87 -18.04
CA ARG A 87 5.02 27.37 -16.80
C ARG A 87 5.33 26.24 -15.84
N TYR A 88 4.35 25.35 -15.62
CA TYR A 88 4.55 24.18 -14.74
C TYR A 88 5.59 23.23 -15.32
N GLN A 89 5.56 22.92 -16.62
CA GLN A 89 6.55 22.06 -17.25
C GLN A 89 7.96 22.63 -17.16
N PHE A 90 8.12 23.95 -17.37
CA PHE A 90 9.40 24.63 -17.23
C PHE A 90 9.89 24.64 -15.78
N GLU A 91 9.01 24.90 -14.82
CA GLU A 91 9.33 24.82 -13.39
C GLU A 91 9.84 23.43 -13.04
N LYS A 92 9.16 22.36 -13.49
CA LYS A 92 9.54 20.97 -13.22
C LYS A 92 10.81 20.53 -13.92
N LEU A 93 11.04 21.02 -15.14
CA LEU A 93 12.31 20.86 -15.85
C LEU A 93 13.44 21.51 -15.03
N SER A 94 13.26 22.77 -14.60
CA SER A 94 14.24 23.51 -13.81
C SER A 94 14.50 22.86 -12.45
N GLU A 95 13.45 22.33 -11.80
CA GLU A 95 13.55 21.52 -10.58
C GLU A 95 14.46 20.33 -10.82
N GLY A 96 14.23 19.59 -11.91
CA GLY A 96 15.06 18.48 -12.35
C GLY A 96 16.53 18.86 -12.55
N LEU A 97 16.78 19.96 -13.28
CA LEU A 97 18.15 20.42 -13.61
C LEU A 97 18.90 20.97 -12.39
N VAL A 98 18.22 21.70 -11.51
CA VAL A 98 18.85 22.41 -10.38
C VAL A 98 18.95 21.52 -9.15
N LEU A 99 17.86 20.82 -8.80
CA LEU A 99 17.78 19.99 -7.61
C LEU A 99 18.19 18.53 -7.86
N GLY A 100 18.29 18.10 -9.13
CA GLY A 100 18.59 16.72 -9.49
C GLY A 100 17.42 15.78 -9.21
N THR A 101 16.18 16.30 -9.21
CA THR A 101 14.97 15.52 -8.96
C THR A 101 13.70 16.25 -9.41
N SER A 102 12.62 15.50 -9.61
CA SER A 102 11.28 16.03 -9.81
C SER A 102 10.25 14.94 -9.54
N ASP A 103 9.01 15.34 -9.23
CA ASP A 103 7.84 14.47 -9.23
C ASP A 103 7.24 14.27 -10.64
N GLU A 104 7.75 14.99 -11.64
CA GLU A 104 7.33 14.88 -13.04
C GLU A 104 8.36 14.18 -13.92
N ALA A 105 7.89 13.53 -14.98
CA ALA A 105 8.76 12.81 -15.91
C ALA A 105 9.78 13.74 -16.60
N ILE A 106 9.39 14.96 -16.96
CA ILE A 106 10.28 15.94 -17.60
C ILE A 106 11.46 16.30 -16.69
N GLY A 107 11.18 16.56 -15.42
CA GLY A 107 12.19 16.90 -14.43
C GLY A 107 13.03 15.70 -14.00
N MET A 108 12.43 14.51 -13.89
CA MET A 108 13.19 13.27 -13.64
C MET A 108 14.18 12.99 -14.76
N THR A 109 13.81 13.25 -16.02
CA THR A 109 14.71 13.06 -17.17
C THR A 109 15.83 14.09 -17.17
N ALA A 110 15.49 15.36 -16.92
CA ALA A 110 16.47 16.44 -16.77
C ALA A 110 17.48 16.19 -15.64
N ALA A 111 17.03 15.61 -14.52
CA ALA A 111 17.86 15.25 -13.38
C ALA A 111 18.93 14.19 -13.71
N VAL A 112 18.63 13.28 -14.65
CA VAL A 112 19.59 12.24 -15.08
C VAL A 112 20.68 12.83 -16.00
N ALA A 113 20.37 13.91 -16.72
CA ALA A 113 21.28 14.50 -17.70
C ALA A 113 22.37 15.41 -17.08
N THR A 114 22.19 15.89 -15.85
CA THR A 114 23.06 16.88 -15.20
C THR A 114 24.25 16.25 -14.48
N ASP A 115 24.92 15.27 -15.10
CA ASP A 115 25.90 14.35 -14.51
C ASP A 115 27.23 15.02 -14.04
N PHE A 116 27.12 15.95 -13.09
CA PHE A 116 28.20 16.63 -12.39
C PHE A 116 28.50 15.95 -11.04
N LEU A 117 28.42 14.62 -10.97
CA LEU A 117 28.56 13.92 -9.69
C LEU A 117 29.94 14.12 -9.06
N VAL A 118 31.00 14.11 -9.86
CA VAL A 118 32.36 14.33 -9.35
C VAL A 118 32.52 15.74 -8.77
N ILE A 119 32.03 16.75 -9.50
CA ILE A 119 32.07 18.16 -9.05
C ILE A 119 31.17 18.33 -7.82
N GLY A 120 30.01 17.69 -7.81
CA GLY A 120 29.06 17.70 -6.70
C GLY A 120 29.61 17.06 -5.44
N ASP A 121 30.28 15.92 -5.55
CA ASP A 121 30.91 15.21 -4.43
C ASP A 121 32.03 16.06 -3.80
N ILE A 122 32.90 16.65 -4.61
CA ILE A 122 33.97 17.54 -4.14
C ILE A 122 33.35 18.79 -3.49
N ARG A 123 32.40 19.46 -4.14
CA ARG A 123 31.74 20.66 -3.63
C ARG A 123 31.06 20.39 -2.28
N ASP A 124 30.32 19.29 -2.18
CA ASP A 124 29.62 18.90 -0.95
C ASP A 124 30.65 18.65 0.17
N LEU A 125 31.77 17.96 -0.12
CA LEU A 125 32.84 17.74 0.86
C LEU A 125 33.55 19.04 1.27
N THR A 126 33.84 19.94 0.33
CA THR A 126 34.44 21.26 0.62
C THR A 126 33.52 22.09 1.50
N ARG A 127 32.21 22.13 1.19
CA ARG A 127 31.23 22.84 2.00
C ARG A 127 31.13 22.26 3.41
N GLN A 128 31.03 20.95 3.54
CA GLN A 128 30.97 20.27 4.84
C GLN A 128 32.29 20.36 5.61
N GLY A 129 33.43 20.40 4.92
CA GLY A 129 34.74 20.65 5.53
C GLY A 129 34.89 22.09 6.06
N MET A 130 34.30 23.06 5.36
CA MET A 130 34.23 24.44 5.84
C MET A 130 33.33 24.56 7.09
N HIS A 131 32.18 23.88 7.09
CA HIS A 131 31.31 23.79 8.28
C HIS A 131 32.08 23.21 9.47
N TYR A 132 32.81 22.10 9.25
CA TYR A 132 33.67 21.50 10.27
C TYR A 132 34.74 22.46 10.79
N ALA A 133 35.45 23.17 9.90
CA ALA A 133 36.49 24.13 10.27
C ALA A 133 35.96 25.33 11.07
N ARG A 134 34.68 25.69 10.89
CA ARG A 134 34.00 26.76 11.62
C ARG A 134 33.30 26.29 12.90
N GLY A 135 33.36 25.00 13.23
CA GLY A 135 32.63 24.42 14.35
C GLY A 135 31.10 24.38 14.15
N GLU A 136 30.64 24.47 12.90
CA GLU A 136 29.22 24.37 12.53
C GLU A 136 28.79 22.89 12.40
N GLU A 137 27.48 22.62 12.43
CA GLU A 137 26.95 21.27 12.27
C GLU A 137 27.28 20.69 10.88
N VAL A 138 27.78 19.45 10.86
CA VAL A 138 28.16 18.74 9.63
C VAL A 138 27.12 17.67 9.30
N ASP A 139 26.65 17.65 8.06
CA ASP A 139 25.80 16.57 7.56
C ASP A 139 26.65 15.33 7.24
N GLU A 140 26.87 14.46 8.23
CA GLU A 140 27.65 13.23 8.10
C GLU A 140 27.15 12.33 6.97
N VAL A 141 25.83 12.31 6.71
CA VAL A 141 25.25 11.48 5.65
C VAL A 141 25.64 12.02 4.28
N LEU A 142 25.64 13.34 4.11
CA LEU A 142 26.07 13.96 2.86
C LEU A 142 27.56 13.74 2.61
N VAL A 143 28.40 13.86 3.65
CA VAL A 143 29.83 13.53 3.61
C VAL A 143 30.05 12.07 3.20
N ALA A 144 29.29 11.14 3.79
CA ALA A 144 29.36 9.72 3.46
C ALA A 144 28.98 9.45 2.00
N LEU A 145 27.88 10.04 1.52
CA LEU A 145 27.44 9.91 0.13
C LEU A 145 28.46 10.48 -0.86
N SER A 146 29.04 11.64 -0.58
CA SER A 146 30.11 12.20 -1.42
C SER A 146 31.37 11.34 -1.41
N THR A 147 31.74 10.76 -0.27
CA THR A 147 32.85 9.81 -0.18
C THR A 147 32.60 8.56 -1.04
N LEU A 148 31.39 7.99 -0.97
CA LEU A 148 31.00 6.86 -1.79
C LEU A 148 30.98 7.20 -3.29
N GLY A 149 30.60 8.43 -3.66
CA GLY A 149 30.58 8.91 -5.04
C GLY A 149 31.99 9.08 -5.64
N LEU A 150 32.95 9.56 -4.85
CA LEU A 150 34.37 9.55 -5.22
C LEU A 150 34.89 8.12 -5.43
N VAL A 151 34.56 7.18 -4.54
CA VAL A 151 34.93 5.76 -4.71
C VAL A 151 34.32 5.20 -6.00
N ALA A 152 33.03 5.46 -6.27
CA ALA A 152 32.35 5.00 -7.49
C ALA A 152 33.02 5.56 -8.76
N THR A 153 33.44 6.82 -8.73
CA THR A 153 34.18 7.46 -9.82
C THR A 153 35.55 6.83 -10.02
N THR A 154 36.31 6.60 -8.95
CA THR A 154 37.61 5.92 -9.05
C THR A 154 37.47 4.50 -9.60
N ALA A 155 36.43 3.76 -9.20
CA ALA A 155 36.13 2.43 -9.73
C ALA A 155 35.76 2.48 -11.22
N GLN A 156 35.01 3.50 -11.65
CA GLN A 156 34.68 3.70 -13.07
C GLN A 156 35.92 4.02 -13.91
N LEU A 157 36.83 4.88 -13.42
CA LEU A 157 38.07 5.22 -14.12
C LEU A 157 39.04 4.04 -14.17
N ALA A 158 39.17 3.29 -13.07
CA ALA A 158 39.99 2.09 -13.02
C ALA A 158 39.46 0.96 -13.92
N GLY A 159 38.14 0.79 -13.99
CA GLY A 159 37.49 -0.17 -14.89
C GLY A 159 37.44 0.31 -16.35
N GLY A 160 37.48 1.63 -16.58
CA GLY A 160 37.36 2.28 -17.88
C GLY A 160 38.64 2.33 -18.71
N ALA A 161 39.81 2.25 -18.06
CA ALA A 161 41.10 2.17 -18.74
C ALA A 161 41.25 0.91 -19.64
N GLY A 162 40.43 -0.13 -19.41
CA GLY A 162 40.36 -1.33 -20.25
C GLY A 162 39.23 -1.35 -21.30
N THR A 163 38.32 -0.35 -21.33
CA THR A 163 37.09 -0.37 -22.16
C THR A 163 37.13 0.53 -23.39
N LEU A 164 38.25 1.21 -23.67
CA LEU A 164 38.44 1.90 -24.96
C LEU A 164 38.40 0.94 -26.16
N ALA A 165 38.54 -0.37 -25.93
CA ALA A 165 38.52 -1.40 -26.97
C ALA A 165 37.15 -2.06 -27.19
N THR A 166 36.16 -1.87 -26.30
CA THR A 166 34.87 -2.57 -26.39
C THR A 166 33.83 -1.67 -27.04
N ALA A 167 33.68 -1.78 -28.35
CA ALA A 167 32.71 -1.10 -29.20
C ALA A 167 31.25 -1.18 -28.67
N GLY A 168 30.91 -0.33 -27.69
CA GLY A 168 29.56 -0.18 -27.13
C GLY A 168 29.15 -1.16 -26.02
N ALA A 169 29.95 -2.17 -25.69
CA ALA A 169 29.62 -3.11 -24.60
C ALA A 169 30.18 -2.60 -23.25
N ALA A 170 29.30 -2.10 -22.38
CA ALA A 170 29.67 -1.69 -21.03
C ALA A 170 30.17 -2.91 -20.22
N ALA A 171 31.45 -2.94 -19.84
CA ALA A 171 31.98 -4.00 -18.98
C ALA A 171 31.20 -4.05 -17.64
N PRO A 172 31.03 -5.23 -16.99
CA PRO A 172 30.28 -5.36 -15.74
C PRO A 172 30.70 -4.37 -14.64
N ALA A 173 31.99 -4.02 -14.58
CA ALA A 173 32.52 -3.01 -13.67
C ALA A 173 31.94 -1.59 -13.93
N THR A 174 31.76 -1.23 -15.21
CA THR A 174 31.17 0.06 -15.60
C THR A 174 29.67 0.10 -15.30
N ALA A 175 28.94 -1.00 -15.52
CA ALA A 175 27.53 -1.10 -15.17
C ALA A 175 27.30 -0.96 -13.65
N GLY A 176 28.15 -1.60 -12.83
CA GLY A 176 28.12 -1.46 -11.38
C GLY A 176 28.41 -0.03 -10.90
N ALA A 177 29.38 0.65 -11.51
CA ALA A 177 29.71 2.03 -11.18
C ALA A 177 28.58 3.01 -11.57
N THR A 178 27.96 2.84 -12.75
CA THR A 178 26.81 3.63 -13.18
C THR A 178 25.62 3.43 -12.25
N LEU A 179 25.36 2.18 -11.84
CA LEU A 179 24.31 1.90 -10.87
C LEU A 179 24.59 2.58 -9.52
N ALA A 180 25.81 2.45 -8.99
CA ALA A 180 26.22 3.08 -7.74
C ALA A 180 26.04 4.60 -7.80
N LYS A 181 26.50 5.24 -8.87
CA LYS A 181 26.30 6.68 -9.10
C LYS A 181 24.83 7.06 -9.07
N SER A 182 23.98 6.37 -9.85
CA SER A 182 22.54 6.65 -9.88
C SER A 182 21.87 6.50 -8.50
N GLY A 183 22.26 5.49 -7.72
CA GLY A 183 21.77 5.28 -6.36
C GLY A 183 22.24 6.38 -5.42
N ILE A 184 23.49 6.81 -5.51
CA ILE A 184 24.04 7.91 -4.70
C ILE A 184 23.33 9.23 -4.99
N VAL A 185 23.05 9.55 -6.26
CA VAL A 185 22.26 10.74 -6.63
C VAL A 185 20.91 10.71 -5.92
N ALA A 186 20.18 9.60 -6.07
CA ALA A 186 18.87 9.42 -5.47
C ALA A 186 18.91 9.54 -3.94
N LEU A 187 19.96 9.05 -3.29
CA LEU A 187 20.14 9.18 -1.84
C LEU A 187 20.47 10.61 -1.41
N LYS A 188 21.31 11.34 -2.15
CA LYS A 188 21.59 12.75 -1.90
C LYS A 188 20.33 13.58 -2.04
N THR A 189 19.57 13.34 -3.10
CA THR A 189 18.25 13.93 -3.30
C THR A 189 17.32 13.62 -2.14
N ALA A 190 17.19 12.35 -1.76
CA ALA A 190 16.33 11.96 -0.64
C ALA A 190 16.77 12.62 0.68
N ARG A 191 18.07 12.82 0.91
CA ARG A 191 18.58 13.54 2.09
C ARG A 191 18.15 15.00 2.07
N ARG A 192 18.29 15.69 0.93
CA ARG A 192 17.89 17.10 0.75
C ARG A 192 16.37 17.30 0.88
N LEU A 193 15.58 16.34 0.40
CA LEU A 193 14.13 16.35 0.52
C LEU A 193 13.62 15.90 1.91
N GLY A 194 14.50 15.50 2.82
CA GLY A 194 14.11 14.94 4.13
C GLY A 194 13.39 13.58 4.04
N THR A 195 13.46 12.89 2.90
CA THR A 195 12.82 11.60 2.65
C THR A 195 13.78 10.42 2.82
N LEU A 196 15.04 10.65 3.19
CA LEU A 196 15.98 9.57 3.48
C LEU A 196 15.67 8.96 4.85
N PRO A 197 15.34 7.66 4.94
CA PRO A 197 15.02 7.05 6.22
C PRO A 197 16.28 6.97 7.13
N PRO A 198 16.16 7.22 8.45
CA PRO A 198 17.32 7.32 9.34
C PRO A 198 18.22 6.09 9.38
N TRP A 199 17.64 4.88 9.27
CA TRP A 199 18.39 3.62 9.26
C TRP A 199 19.36 3.55 8.06
N LEU A 200 18.92 4.09 6.91
CA LEU A 200 19.70 4.07 5.67
C LEU A 200 20.83 5.10 5.75
N GLY A 201 20.56 6.29 6.29
CA GLY A 201 21.60 7.28 6.59
C GLY A 201 22.72 6.70 7.47
N LYS A 202 22.36 6.05 8.58
CA LYS A 202 23.32 5.36 9.47
C LYS A 202 24.10 4.26 8.74
N THR A 203 23.43 3.49 7.89
CA THR A 203 24.05 2.43 7.09
C THR A 203 25.07 3.01 6.11
N LEU A 204 24.76 4.12 5.45
CA LEU A 204 25.65 4.80 4.52
C LEU A 204 26.88 5.36 5.22
N VAL A 205 26.72 6.03 6.36
CA VAL A 205 27.84 6.54 7.17
C VAL A 205 28.78 5.42 7.60
N ARG A 206 28.22 4.31 8.12
CA ARG A 206 29.01 3.13 8.51
C ARG A 206 29.77 2.54 7.33
N THR A 207 29.10 2.42 6.18
CA THR A 207 29.65 1.72 5.01
C THR A 207 30.64 2.59 4.25
N ALA A 208 30.50 3.92 4.26
CA ALA A 208 31.46 4.85 3.66
C ALA A 208 32.84 4.72 4.30
N LYS A 209 32.92 4.53 5.62
CA LYS A 209 34.18 4.29 6.33
C LYS A 209 34.88 3.01 5.83
N SER A 210 34.12 1.91 5.68
CA SER A 210 34.65 0.65 5.16
C SER A 210 34.98 0.71 3.67
N ALA A 211 34.16 1.38 2.86
CA ALA A 211 34.35 1.50 1.41
C ALA A 211 35.61 2.30 1.06
N LYS A 212 35.96 3.32 1.86
CA LYS A 212 37.22 4.05 1.72
C LYS A 212 38.44 3.14 1.85
N GLN A 213 38.39 2.16 2.77
CA GLN A 213 39.49 1.22 3.01
C GLN A 213 39.53 0.10 1.96
N SER A 214 38.38 -0.49 1.63
CA SER A 214 38.29 -1.62 0.71
C SER A 214 38.27 -1.23 -0.77
N LYS A 215 38.08 0.06 -1.08
CA LYS A 215 37.82 0.59 -2.43
C LYS A 215 36.69 -0.13 -3.17
N SER A 216 35.76 -0.74 -2.43
CA SER A 216 34.70 -1.58 -3.00
C SER A 216 33.32 -1.17 -2.49
N LEU A 217 32.38 -1.11 -3.43
CA LEU A 217 30.97 -0.75 -3.20
C LEU A 217 30.03 -1.96 -3.25
N SER A 218 30.57 -3.18 -3.37
CA SER A 218 29.78 -4.41 -3.57
C SER A 218 28.70 -4.61 -2.50
N LYS A 219 29.01 -4.26 -1.24
CA LYS A 219 28.07 -4.33 -0.10
C LYS A 219 26.85 -3.42 -0.23
N LEU A 220 26.89 -2.42 -1.11
CA LEU A 220 25.81 -1.49 -1.35
C LEU A 220 25.10 -1.71 -2.69
N ASN A 221 25.55 -2.66 -3.53
CA ASN A 221 24.97 -2.88 -4.85
C ASN A 221 23.47 -3.12 -4.80
N GLU A 222 23.00 -3.95 -3.87
CA GLU A 222 21.57 -4.22 -3.69
C GLU A 222 20.82 -2.98 -3.18
N VAL A 223 21.40 -2.23 -2.24
CA VAL A 223 20.83 -0.96 -1.76
C VAL A 223 20.68 0.01 -2.92
N PHE A 224 21.74 0.22 -3.71
CA PHE A 224 21.72 1.10 -4.87
C PHE A 224 20.71 0.62 -5.92
N ALA A 225 20.63 -0.68 -6.22
CA ALA A 225 19.62 -1.24 -7.13
C ALA A 225 18.18 -0.92 -6.71
N ASN A 226 17.88 -1.12 -5.42
CA ASN A 226 16.54 -0.88 -4.89
C ASN A 226 16.22 0.61 -4.80
N VAL A 227 17.18 1.44 -4.39
CA VAL A 227 17.04 2.90 -4.36
C VAL A 227 16.84 3.46 -5.78
N THR A 228 17.63 3.02 -6.76
CA THR A 228 17.47 3.44 -8.16
C THR A 228 16.12 3.00 -8.72
N THR A 229 15.64 1.81 -8.37
CA THR A 229 14.29 1.36 -8.74
C THR A 229 13.23 2.30 -8.16
N LEU A 230 13.35 2.68 -6.89
CA LEU A 230 12.42 3.60 -6.22
C LEU A 230 12.53 5.03 -6.76
N ALA A 231 13.72 5.52 -7.05
CA ALA A 231 13.94 6.86 -7.59
C ALA A 231 13.36 7.03 -9.00
N ARG A 232 13.36 5.97 -9.81
CA ARG A 232 12.74 5.95 -11.14
C ARG A 232 11.22 5.81 -11.11
N THR A 233 10.66 5.40 -9.98
CA THR A 233 9.21 5.29 -9.81
C THR A 233 8.67 6.61 -9.30
N ARG A 234 7.63 7.18 -9.92
CA ARG A 234 7.06 8.43 -9.44
C ARG A 234 6.60 8.31 -7.98
N GLY A 235 7.00 9.27 -7.16
CA GLY A 235 6.76 9.24 -5.71
C GLY A 235 7.54 8.16 -4.93
N GLY A 236 8.43 7.39 -5.57
CA GLY A 236 9.11 6.26 -4.95
C GLY A 236 10.14 6.64 -3.89
N LEU A 237 10.74 7.84 -3.93
CA LEU A 237 11.56 8.35 -2.81
C LEU A 237 10.74 8.51 -1.52
N ARG A 238 9.45 8.85 -1.64
CA ARG A 238 8.55 8.93 -0.48
C ARG A 238 8.13 7.55 0.01
N LEU A 239 8.06 6.56 -0.88
CA LEU A 239 7.88 5.16 -0.50
C LEU A 239 9.11 4.64 0.25
N MET A 240 10.31 4.97 -0.24
CA MET A 240 11.57 4.66 0.44
C MET A 240 11.61 5.23 1.86
N ALA A 241 11.12 6.46 2.06
CA ALA A 241 11.03 7.10 3.37
C ALA A 241 10.21 6.32 4.40
N LYS A 242 9.32 5.41 3.95
CA LYS A 242 8.48 4.58 4.83
C LYS A 242 9.12 3.26 5.25
N THR A 243 10.31 2.95 4.72
CA THR A 243 11.04 1.71 5.01
C THR A 243 11.86 1.85 6.29
N ARG A 244 11.97 0.76 7.05
CA ARG A 244 12.66 0.73 8.36
C ARG A 244 13.96 -0.07 8.35
N ASN A 245 14.16 -0.94 7.36
CA ASN A 245 15.31 -1.80 7.22
C ASN A 245 15.55 -2.19 5.74
N ALA A 246 16.61 -2.95 5.49
CA ALA A 246 16.98 -3.40 4.15
C ALA A 246 15.91 -4.30 3.51
N ASP A 247 15.28 -5.19 4.27
CA ASP A 247 14.26 -6.11 3.75
C ASP A 247 13.00 -5.36 3.30
N GLU A 248 12.55 -4.38 4.08
CA GLU A 248 11.44 -3.50 3.70
C GLU A 248 11.80 -2.64 2.48
N LEU A 249 13.06 -2.22 2.33
CA LEU A 249 13.53 -1.50 1.13
C LEU A 249 13.43 -2.38 -0.12
N VAL A 250 13.87 -3.64 -0.02
CA VAL A 250 13.76 -4.63 -1.11
C VAL A 250 12.29 -4.87 -1.45
N ALA A 251 11.44 -5.10 -0.46
CA ALA A 251 10.01 -5.31 -0.65
C ALA A 251 9.34 -4.09 -1.29
N MET A 252 9.68 -2.88 -0.82
CA MET A 252 9.16 -1.63 -1.36
C MET A 252 9.61 -1.39 -2.80
N ALA A 253 10.87 -1.69 -3.13
CA ALA A 253 11.38 -1.56 -4.50
C ALA A 253 10.73 -2.56 -5.45
N ARG A 254 10.48 -3.80 -5.01
CA ARG A 254 9.70 -4.79 -5.78
C ARG A 254 8.26 -4.31 -5.98
N PHE A 255 7.60 -3.84 -4.93
CA PHE A 255 6.26 -3.26 -5.01
C PHE A 255 6.20 -2.09 -5.99
N ALA A 256 7.16 -1.17 -5.92
CA ALA A 256 7.30 -0.06 -6.84
C ALA A 256 7.45 -0.51 -8.31
N ARG A 257 8.27 -1.55 -8.54
CA ARG A 257 8.46 -2.15 -9.87
C ARG A 257 7.19 -2.81 -10.42
N THR A 258 6.41 -3.47 -9.57
CA THR A 258 5.17 -4.17 -9.96
C THR A 258 4.04 -3.21 -10.32
N PHE A 259 3.88 -2.12 -9.55
CA PHE A 259 2.74 -1.21 -9.70
C PHE A 259 3.07 0.12 -10.38
N GLY A 260 4.35 0.46 -10.54
CA GLY A 260 4.79 1.69 -11.22
C GLY A 260 4.16 2.92 -10.57
N ASP A 261 3.51 3.75 -11.38
CA ASP A 261 2.86 4.99 -10.94
C ASP A 261 1.71 4.77 -9.93
N HIS A 262 1.10 3.58 -9.89
CA HIS A 262 0.06 3.26 -8.91
C HIS A 262 0.63 2.87 -7.53
N SER A 263 1.94 2.75 -7.38
CA SER A 263 2.57 2.30 -6.14
C SER A 263 2.25 3.24 -4.98
N ARG A 264 2.36 4.56 -5.16
CA ARG A 264 2.06 5.51 -4.08
C ARG A 264 0.58 5.54 -3.69
N PRO A 265 -0.39 5.61 -4.63
CA PRO A 265 -1.81 5.46 -4.32
C PRO A 265 -2.12 4.15 -3.58
N LEU A 266 -1.60 3.02 -4.05
CA LEU A 266 -1.84 1.71 -3.43
C LEU A 266 -1.23 1.63 -2.02
N TYR A 267 -0.02 2.13 -1.82
CA TYR A 267 0.59 2.21 -0.50
C TYR A 267 -0.21 3.13 0.43
N ARG A 268 -0.77 4.23 -0.08
CA ARG A 268 -1.62 5.12 0.73
C ARG A 268 -2.89 4.41 1.20
N LEU A 269 -3.51 3.61 0.33
CA LEU A 269 -4.76 2.91 0.60
C LEU A 269 -4.58 1.70 1.53
N GLY A 270 -3.47 0.97 1.39
CA GLY A 270 -3.23 -0.28 2.11
C GLY A 270 -2.09 -0.27 3.13
N GLY A 271 -1.19 0.70 3.06
CA GLY A 271 0.06 0.72 3.82
C GLY A 271 0.94 -0.49 3.50
N SER A 272 1.61 -1.01 4.53
CA SER A 272 2.44 -2.22 4.43
C SER A 272 1.67 -3.46 3.98
N LEU A 273 0.35 -3.52 4.19
CA LEU A 273 -0.47 -4.65 3.74
C LEU A 273 -0.52 -4.75 2.20
N ALA A 274 -0.52 -3.60 1.50
CA ALA A 274 -0.46 -3.62 0.04
C ALA A 274 0.89 -4.16 -0.46
N VAL A 275 1.98 -3.81 0.23
CA VAL A 275 3.34 -4.28 -0.08
C VAL A 275 3.48 -5.78 0.19
N SER A 276 2.93 -6.29 1.30
CA SER A 276 3.02 -7.72 1.61
C SER A 276 2.21 -8.57 0.63
N LEU A 277 1.05 -8.06 0.18
CA LEU A 277 0.19 -8.79 -0.76
C LEU A 277 0.77 -8.85 -2.18
N SER A 278 1.64 -7.91 -2.57
CA SER A 278 2.19 -7.87 -3.93
C SER A 278 3.06 -9.06 -4.30
N GLY A 279 3.62 -9.76 -3.30
CA GLY A 279 4.41 -10.98 -3.53
C GLY A 279 3.56 -12.25 -3.66
N THR A 280 2.29 -12.21 -3.24
CA THR A 280 1.46 -13.42 -3.09
C THR A 280 0.18 -13.39 -3.92
N MET A 281 -0.32 -12.20 -4.27
CA MET A 281 -1.58 -12.00 -4.97
C MET A 281 -1.38 -11.31 -6.32
N GLY A 282 -2.30 -11.55 -7.24
CA GLY A 282 -2.29 -10.92 -8.56
C GLY A 282 -2.47 -9.40 -8.51
N LYS A 283 -1.73 -8.69 -9.36
CA LYS A 283 -1.73 -7.21 -9.49
C LYS A 283 -3.15 -6.62 -9.55
N GLU A 284 -3.98 -7.14 -10.46
CA GLU A 284 -5.33 -6.61 -10.69
C GLU A 284 -6.26 -6.80 -9.48
N THR A 285 -6.12 -7.93 -8.79
CA THR A 285 -6.92 -8.20 -7.59
C THR A 285 -6.55 -7.24 -6.45
N ILE A 286 -5.26 -6.92 -6.30
CA ILE A 286 -4.78 -5.95 -5.32
C ILE A 286 -5.30 -4.54 -5.67
N LYS A 287 -5.19 -4.13 -6.94
CA LYS A 287 -5.73 -2.84 -7.40
C LYS A 287 -7.23 -2.74 -7.09
N LEU A 288 -8.01 -3.76 -7.46
CA LEU A 288 -9.43 -3.81 -7.17
C LEU A 288 -9.71 -3.76 -5.66
N ALA A 289 -9.00 -4.53 -4.84
CA ALA A 289 -9.17 -4.54 -3.40
C ALA A 289 -8.82 -3.20 -2.75
N ALA A 290 -7.82 -2.50 -3.27
CA ALA A 290 -7.42 -1.18 -2.80
C ALA A 290 -8.50 -0.11 -3.04
N THR A 291 -9.41 -0.29 -4.02
CA THR A 291 -10.57 0.62 -4.19
C THR A 291 -11.51 0.62 -3.01
N PHE A 292 -11.48 -0.42 -2.17
CA PHE A 292 -12.20 -0.49 -0.89
C PHE A 292 -11.28 -0.18 0.30
N GLY A 293 -10.11 0.40 0.05
CA GLY A 293 -9.11 0.77 1.04
C GLY A 293 -8.51 -0.42 1.79
N LYS A 294 -8.06 -0.16 3.02
CA LYS A 294 -7.44 -1.17 3.90
C LYS A 294 -8.37 -2.33 4.23
N GLY A 295 -9.68 -2.08 4.31
CA GLY A 295 -10.68 -3.14 4.57
C GLY A 295 -10.78 -4.13 3.42
N GLY A 296 -10.76 -3.65 2.16
CA GLY A 296 -10.75 -4.51 0.98
C GLY A 296 -9.51 -5.37 0.89
N LEU A 297 -8.33 -4.80 1.16
CA LEU A 297 -7.07 -5.52 1.16
C LEU A 297 -6.99 -6.57 2.28
N ARG A 298 -7.54 -6.28 3.47
CA ARG A 298 -7.67 -7.27 4.55
C ARG A 298 -8.58 -8.42 4.15
N LEU A 299 -9.73 -8.11 3.53
CA LEU A 299 -10.64 -9.14 3.06
C LEU A 299 -9.97 -10.01 2.00
N LEU A 300 -9.27 -9.41 1.03
CA LEU A 300 -8.47 -10.12 0.04
C LEU A 300 -7.48 -11.09 0.70
N ASN A 301 -6.76 -10.64 1.72
CA ASN A 301 -5.83 -11.48 2.47
C ASN A 301 -6.52 -12.67 3.16
N GLN A 302 -7.74 -12.49 3.67
CA GLN A 302 -8.49 -13.52 4.38
C GLN A 302 -9.15 -14.56 3.46
N VAL A 303 -9.75 -14.11 2.36
CA VAL A 303 -10.56 -15.00 1.50
C VAL A 303 -9.81 -15.48 0.25
N GLY A 304 -8.69 -14.83 -0.07
CA GLY A 304 -7.89 -15.10 -1.28
C GLY A 304 -8.49 -14.48 -2.54
N ALA A 305 -7.67 -14.43 -3.59
CA ALA A 305 -7.99 -13.69 -4.81
C ALA A 305 -9.30 -14.15 -5.50
N VAL A 306 -9.48 -15.46 -5.66
CA VAL A 306 -10.63 -16.03 -6.39
C VAL A 306 -11.96 -15.75 -5.69
N LYS A 307 -12.02 -15.93 -4.37
CA LYS A 307 -13.25 -15.64 -3.62
C LYS A 307 -13.53 -14.15 -3.58
N PHE A 308 -12.48 -13.32 -3.43
CA PHE A 308 -12.61 -11.88 -3.39
C PHE A 308 -13.22 -11.30 -4.67
N THR A 309 -12.73 -11.70 -5.85
CA THR A 309 -13.26 -11.18 -7.13
C THR A 309 -14.73 -11.57 -7.34
N LYS A 310 -15.13 -12.78 -6.93
CA LYS A 310 -16.54 -13.22 -6.96
C LYS A 310 -17.42 -12.38 -6.04
N ILE A 311 -16.91 -12.01 -4.87
CA ILE A 311 -17.62 -11.16 -3.92
C ILE A 311 -17.72 -9.72 -4.44
N ALA A 312 -16.61 -9.15 -4.93
CA ALA A 312 -16.55 -7.78 -5.45
C ALA A 312 -17.44 -7.57 -6.69
N SER A 313 -17.53 -8.56 -7.59
CA SER A 313 -18.41 -8.51 -8.75
C SER A 313 -19.90 -8.59 -8.37
N ARG A 314 -20.25 -9.39 -7.35
CA ARG A 314 -21.61 -9.50 -6.84
C ARG A 314 -22.05 -8.23 -6.11
N SER A 315 -21.19 -7.65 -5.29
CA SER A 315 -21.50 -6.40 -4.59
C SER A 315 -21.67 -5.23 -5.56
N ALA A 316 -20.86 -5.17 -6.64
CA ALA A 316 -21.05 -4.18 -7.71
C ALA A 316 -22.43 -4.31 -8.39
N LYS A 317 -22.87 -5.53 -8.72
CA LYS A 317 -24.20 -5.78 -9.31
C LYS A 317 -25.36 -5.46 -8.35
N MET A 318 -25.17 -5.65 -7.05
CA MET A 318 -26.19 -5.36 -6.04
C MET A 318 -26.30 -3.86 -5.73
N ALA A 319 -25.18 -3.13 -5.73
CA ALA A 319 -25.17 -1.67 -5.57
C ALA A 319 -25.94 -0.96 -6.71
N TYR A 320 -25.91 -1.53 -7.92
CA TYR A 320 -26.72 -1.06 -9.05
C TYR A 320 -28.23 -1.28 -8.86
N LYS A 321 -28.65 -2.18 -7.96
CA LYS A 321 -30.07 -2.52 -7.70
C LYS A 321 -30.70 -1.79 -6.49
N GLY A 322 -30.07 -0.72 -5.98
CA GLY A 322 -30.73 0.27 -5.11
C GLY A 322 -30.22 0.33 -3.65
N GLU A 323 -30.29 1.54 -3.09
CA GLU A 323 -29.72 1.94 -1.79
C GLU A 323 -30.31 1.21 -0.57
N ILE A 324 -31.51 0.64 -0.69
CA ILE A 324 -32.27 0.01 0.40
C ILE A 324 -31.54 -1.22 0.96
N PHE A 325 -30.97 -2.07 0.10
CA PHE A 325 -30.19 -3.23 0.55
C PHE A 325 -28.88 -2.82 1.22
N ARG A 326 -28.30 -1.68 0.81
CA ARG A 326 -27.06 -1.14 1.37
C ARG A 326 -27.28 -0.58 2.77
N LEU A 327 -28.39 0.14 2.98
CA LEU A 327 -28.83 0.62 4.29
C LEU A 327 -29.14 -0.54 5.23
N LEU A 328 -29.84 -1.57 4.74
CA LEU A 328 -30.15 -2.77 5.52
C LEU A 328 -28.90 -3.53 5.96
N ALA A 329 -27.94 -3.74 5.05
CA ALA A 329 -26.67 -4.41 5.36
C ALA A 329 -25.82 -3.61 6.36
N ARG A 330 -25.82 -2.27 6.26
CA ARG A 330 -25.09 -1.38 7.17
C ARG A 330 -25.72 -1.35 8.56
N ALA A 331 -27.04 -1.32 8.65
CA ALA A 331 -27.78 -1.40 9.91
C ALA A 331 -27.55 -2.75 10.62
N LEU A 332 -27.51 -3.84 9.85
CA LEU A 332 -27.28 -5.18 10.37
C LEU A 332 -25.83 -5.41 10.85
N PHE A 333 -24.85 -4.73 10.22
CA PHE A 333 -23.43 -4.81 10.59
C PHE A 333 -23.09 -4.00 11.85
N GLN A 334 -23.89 -3.00 12.22
CA GLN A 334 -23.73 -2.27 13.48
C GLN A 334 -24.16 -3.09 14.69
N LEU A 335 -24.87 -4.21 14.50
CA LEU A 335 -25.30 -5.06 15.59
C LEU A 335 -24.11 -5.91 16.08
N PRO A 336 -23.79 -5.88 17.40
CA PRO A 336 -22.76 -6.72 17.96
C PRO A 336 -23.04 -8.21 17.72
N PRO A 337 -22.02 -9.05 17.49
CA PRO A 337 -22.22 -10.49 17.26
C PRO A 337 -22.99 -11.19 18.39
N TRP A 338 -22.82 -10.74 19.63
CA TRP A 338 -23.54 -11.28 20.80
C TRP A 338 -25.06 -11.06 20.70
N LEU A 339 -25.50 -9.93 20.11
CA LEU A 339 -26.92 -9.63 19.94
C LEU A 339 -27.57 -10.59 18.94
N LEU A 340 -26.84 -10.97 17.89
CA LEU A 340 -27.28 -11.97 16.89
C LEU A 340 -27.43 -13.36 17.52
N TYR A 341 -26.56 -13.75 18.45
CA TYR A 341 -26.69 -15.00 19.21
C TYR A 341 -27.90 -14.98 20.15
N VAL A 342 -28.16 -13.84 20.83
CA VAL A 342 -29.35 -13.66 21.68
C VAL A 342 -30.64 -13.73 20.85
N LEU A 343 -30.62 -13.21 19.62
CA LEU A 343 -31.74 -13.30 18.67
C LEU A 343 -31.98 -14.73 18.12
N MET A 344 -30.96 -15.58 18.07
CA MET A 344 -31.11 -17.00 17.69
C MET A 344 -31.69 -17.88 18.80
N LEU A 345 -31.38 -17.60 20.07
CA LEU A 345 -31.79 -18.39 21.23
C LEU A 345 -33.31 -18.71 21.29
N PRO A 346 -34.23 -17.75 21.13
CA PRO A 346 -35.67 -18.04 21.20
C PRO A 346 -36.18 -18.84 19.99
N GLY A 347 -35.56 -18.71 18.81
CA GLY A 347 -35.88 -19.53 17.64
C GLY A 347 -35.47 -21.00 17.83
N LEU A 348 -34.30 -21.24 18.43
CA LEU A 348 -33.82 -22.57 18.81
C LEU A 348 -34.70 -23.23 19.87
N LEU A 349 -35.13 -22.48 20.89
CA LEU A 349 -36.04 -22.97 21.95
C LEU A 349 -37.41 -23.40 21.41
N ILE A 350 -37.90 -22.77 20.34
CA ILE A 350 -39.17 -23.15 19.68
C ILE A 350 -39.03 -24.44 18.87
N CYS A 351 -37.84 -24.70 18.31
CA CYS A 351 -37.54 -25.92 17.53
C CYS A 351 -37.21 -27.14 18.41
N ILE A 352 -36.95 -26.95 19.71
CA ILE A 352 -36.76 -28.08 20.64
C ILE A 352 -38.12 -28.78 20.84
N PRO A 353 -38.24 -30.08 20.50
CA PRO A 353 -39.48 -30.83 20.66
C PRO A 353 -39.70 -31.14 22.14
N TRP A 354 -40.21 -30.17 22.90
CA TRP A 354 -40.44 -30.30 24.35
C TRP A 354 -41.33 -31.49 24.73
N ARG A 355 -42.16 -31.96 23.79
CA ARG A 355 -42.99 -33.16 23.95
C ARG A 355 -42.18 -34.45 24.14
N TRP A 356 -40.96 -34.52 23.60
CA TRP A 356 -40.10 -35.71 23.72
C TRP A 356 -39.32 -35.70 25.05
N LEU A 357 -38.87 -34.52 25.49
CA LEU A 357 -38.16 -34.33 26.76
C LEU A 357 -39.06 -34.50 28.01
N LEU A 358 -40.31 -34.06 27.95
CA LEU A 358 -41.27 -34.22 29.05
C LEU A 358 -41.86 -35.64 29.12
N GLY A 359 -41.80 -36.42 28.02
CA GLY A 359 -42.23 -37.81 27.97
C GLY A 359 -41.33 -38.77 28.78
N HIS A 360 -40.04 -38.44 28.93
CA HIS A 360 -39.09 -39.28 29.68
C HIS A 360 -39.15 -39.09 31.20
N ARG A 361 -39.62 -37.94 31.71
CA ARG A 361 -39.75 -37.71 33.17
C ARG A 361 -40.98 -38.38 33.80
N ARG A 362 -42.01 -38.73 33.02
CA ARG A 362 -43.21 -39.40 33.57
C ARG A 362 -43.03 -40.91 33.80
N LYS A 363 -42.04 -41.56 33.18
CA LYS A 363 -41.82 -43.01 33.35
C LYS A 363 -41.05 -43.40 34.61
N HIS A 364 -40.38 -42.46 35.29
CA HIS A 364 -39.59 -42.76 36.49
C HIS A 364 -40.34 -42.62 37.82
N LEU A 365 -41.55 -42.08 37.84
CA LEU A 365 -42.34 -41.89 39.07
C LEU A 365 -43.47 -42.91 39.26
N ALA A 366 -43.74 -43.78 38.27
CA ALA A 366 -44.79 -44.80 38.33
C ALA A 366 -44.29 -46.19 38.76
N GLY A 367 -43.07 -46.29 39.30
CA GLY A 367 -42.41 -47.57 39.64
C GLY A 367 -42.32 -47.91 41.12
N ARG A 368 -43.01 -47.18 42.02
CA ARG A 368 -43.06 -47.52 43.45
C ARG A 368 -44.47 -47.30 43.98
N HIS A 369 -45.23 -48.38 44.02
CA HIS A 369 -46.22 -48.76 45.05
C HIS A 369 -47.29 -49.62 44.38
N GLU A 370 -47.32 -50.92 44.71
CA GLU A 370 -48.50 -51.68 45.16
C GLU A 370 -48.22 -53.20 45.18
N TYR A 371 -48.02 -53.74 46.39
CA TYR A 371 -48.53 -55.05 46.84
C TYR A 371 -49.89 -54.75 47.53
N PRO A 372 -50.94 -55.59 47.47
CA PRO A 372 -51.05 -56.95 48.07
C PRO A 372 -51.81 -57.93 47.11
N GLY A 373 -52.05 -59.23 47.33
CA GLY A 373 -52.16 -60.09 48.51
C GLY A 373 -53.58 -60.71 48.59
N LEU A 374 -53.63 -62.06 48.53
CA LEU A 374 -54.69 -63.00 49.00
C LEU A 374 -56.08 -63.01 48.34
N GLN A 375 -56.44 -64.17 47.77
CA GLN A 375 -57.79 -64.76 47.80
C GLN A 375 -57.68 -66.24 48.18
N ASP A 376 -58.68 -66.67 48.95
CA ASP A 376 -58.85 -67.97 49.60
C ASP A 376 -58.84 -69.20 48.69
#